data_AF-A0A351UWE4-F1
#
_entry.id   AF-A0A351UWE4-F1
#
_cell.length_a   1.000
_cell.length_b   1.000
_cell.length_c   1.000
_cell.angle_alpha   90.00
_cell.angle_beta   90.00
_cell.angle_gamma   90.00
#
_symmetry.space_group_name_H-M   'P 1'
#
loop_
_entity.id
_entity.type
_entity.pdbx_description
1 polymer ?
#
loop_
_entity_poly.entity_id
_entity_poly.type
_entity_poly.pdbx_seq_one_letter_code
_entity_poly.pdbx_strand_id
1 'polypeptide(L)'
;MHSYLRAIGFSTIKREAEVEKLLAEVFRDFDHRDAVRGKDTAFVEMEKEFAPNMGIKLCGDLDADGFHRQYYFPYYKGSGVTTTEEVSVEARVGGDSYAGICDDGRVGVSLIFYLQNVVGYRKKLLMNTLAGRRVTTTFSGLSSSGMILFPIIKKISNDLEGELLQSQLADRRCQLMNAAKNGDPEAIESLTIEDMDLYSMVSRRIYNEDVFSIVDTFFMPYGMECDQYQVMGNIVRFKKIQNSLTDEYVYQISIECNDMYFDICINAKDLMGEPEVGRRFKGNIWLQGRLNID
;
A
#
# COMPACT_ATOMS: atom_id res chain seq x y z
N MET A 1 -9.84 9.41 -4.34
CA MET A 1 -10.39 8.17 -4.96
C MET A 1 -10.41 8.18 -6.49
N HIS A 2 -11.18 9.08 -7.14
CA HIS A 2 -11.28 9.17 -8.61
C HIS A 2 -9.91 9.34 -9.31
N SER A 3 -8.99 10.08 -8.67
CA SER A 3 -7.64 10.34 -9.17
C SER A 3 -6.78 9.09 -9.41
N TYR A 4 -7.06 7.99 -8.72
CA TYR A 4 -6.28 6.74 -8.82
C TYR A 4 -6.83 5.74 -9.84
N LEU A 5 -7.96 6.04 -10.50
CA LEU A 5 -8.42 5.23 -11.65
C LEU A 5 -7.37 5.16 -12.76
N ARG A 6 -6.59 6.24 -12.94
CA ARG A 6 -5.47 6.26 -13.90
C ARG A 6 -4.45 5.15 -13.63
N ALA A 7 -4.19 4.84 -12.36
CA ALA A 7 -3.17 3.88 -11.93
C ALA A 7 -3.44 2.46 -12.44
N ILE A 8 -4.71 2.13 -12.68
CA ILE A 8 -5.16 0.83 -13.22
C ILE A 8 -5.53 0.91 -14.72
N GLY A 9 -5.10 1.96 -15.43
CA GLY A 9 -5.27 2.06 -16.88
C GLY A 9 -6.45 2.93 -17.36
N PHE A 10 -7.11 3.70 -16.50
CA PHE A 10 -8.20 4.60 -16.89
C PHE A 10 -7.75 6.06 -16.98
N SER A 11 -6.58 6.35 -17.57
CA SER A 11 -6.05 7.72 -17.64
C SER A 11 -6.85 8.68 -18.53
N THR A 12 -7.65 8.13 -19.45
CA THR A 12 -8.52 8.89 -20.36
C THR A 12 -9.82 9.35 -19.72
N ILE A 13 -10.28 8.69 -18.65
CA ILE A 13 -11.53 9.02 -17.96
C ILE A 13 -11.34 10.31 -17.18
N LYS A 14 -11.98 11.38 -17.65
CA LYS A 14 -11.90 12.72 -17.02
C LYS A 14 -13.25 13.25 -16.58
N ARG A 15 -14.34 12.76 -17.16
CA ARG A 15 -15.69 13.25 -16.91
C ARG A 15 -16.43 12.30 -15.99
N GLU A 16 -17.20 12.86 -15.08
CA GLU A 16 -18.05 12.09 -14.15
C GLU A 16 -19.04 11.18 -14.91
N ALA A 17 -19.58 11.64 -16.05
CA ALA A 17 -20.44 10.81 -16.89
C ALA A 17 -19.75 9.57 -17.48
N GLU A 18 -18.43 9.60 -17.69
CA GLU A 18 -17.65 8.44 -18.15
C GLU A 18 -17.41 7.46 -17.00
N VAL A 19 -17.16 8.00 -15.80
CA VAL A 19 -17.09 7.20 -14.56
C VAL A 19 -18.40 6.47 -14.33
N GLU A 20 -19.55 7.14 -14.38
CA GLU A 20 -20.85 6.50 -14.17
C GLU A 20 -21.14 5.40 -15.19
N LYS A 21 -20.70 5.54 -16.45
CA LYS A 21 -20.78 4.47 -17.46
C LYS A 21 -19.95 3.26 -17.07
N LEU A 22 -18.72 3.49 -16.59
CA LEU A 22 -17.83 2.44 -16.11
C LEU A 22 -18.44 1.73 -14.90
N LEU A 23 -18.99 2.47 -13.94
CA LEU A 23 -19.64 1.88 -12.76
C LEU A 23 -20.89 1.08 -13.13
N ALA A 24 -21.67 1.55 -14.11
CA ALA A 24 -22.80 0.80 -14.64
C ALA A 24 -22.39 -0.49 -15.36
N GLU A 25 -21.18 -0.53 -15.94
CA GLU A 25 -20.59 -1.76 -16.47
C GLU A 25 -20.18 -2.71 -15.35
N VAL A 26 -19.48 -2.20 -14.32
CA VAL A 26 -19.11 -2.98 -13.13
C VAL A 26 -20.33 -3.60 -12.46
N PHE A 27 -21.44 -2.85 -12.34
CA PHE A 27 -22.68 -3.36 -11.77
C PHE A 27 -23.37 -4.43 -12.61
N ARG A 28 -23.30 -4.32 -13.95
CA ARG A 28 -23.96 -5.26 -14.87
C ARG A 28 -23.21 -6.57 -15.04
N ASP A 29 -21.88 -6.52 -14.98
CA ASP A 29 -21.00 -7.63 -15.34
C ASP A 29 -19.84 -7.74 -14.34
N PHE A 30 -20.14 -7.96 -13.06
CA PHE A 30 -19.13 -8.18 -12.03
C PHE A 30 -18.60 -9.62 -12.07
N ASP A 31 -17.32 -9.81 -11.72
CA ASP A 31 -16.68 -11.13 -11.64
C ASP A 31 -16.89 -11.78 -10.28
N HIS A 32 -16.88 -10.96 -9.22
CA HIS A 32 -17.06 -11.40 -7.85
C HIS A 32 -18.05 -10.52 -7.10
N ARG A 33 -18.83 -11.15 -6.20
CA ARG A 33 -19.76 -10.46 -5.32
C ARG A 33 -19.70 -11.06 -3.93
N ASP A 34 -19.61 -10.18 -2.95
CA ASP A 34 -19.61 -10.50 -1.55
C ASP A 34 -20.67 -9.67 -0.82
N ALA A 35 -21.33 -10.24 0.19
CA ALA A 35 -22.33 -9.52 0.96
C ALA A 35 -22.34 -9.91 2.44
N VAL A 36 -22.62 -8.95 3.31
CA VAL A 36 -22.87 -9.16 4.74
C VAL A 36 -24.25 -8.63 5.10
N ARG A 37 -25.08 -9.48 5.72
CA ARG A 37 -26.45 -9.13 6.08
C ARG A 37 -26.46 -8.28 7.35
N GLY A 38 -27.09 -7.12 7.29
CA GLY A 38 -27.45 -6.29 8.44
C GLY A 38 -28.82 -6.65 8.99
N LYS A 39 -29.45 -5.73 9.73
CA LYS A 39 -30.81 -5.93 10.26
C LYS A 39 -31.85 -5.84 9.15
N ASP A 40 -31.88 -4.71 8.45
CA ASP A 40 -32.89 -4.39 7.43
C ASP A 40 -32.30 -4.29 6.01
N THR A 41 -30.99 -4.07 5.90
CA THR A 41 -30.24 -3.96 4.64
C THR A 41 -29.10 -4.98 4.59
N ALA A 42 -28.61 -5.29 3.39
CA ALA A 42 -27.39 -6.07 3.20
C ALA A 42 -26.31 -5.21 2.55
N PHE A 43 -25.13 -5.12 3.16
CA PHE A 43 -24.00 -4.43 2.55
C PHE A 43 -23.35 -5.36 1.53
N VAL A 44 -23.18 -4.88 0.29
CA VAL A 44 -22.71 -5.65 -0.86
C VAL A 44 -21.47 -4.99 -1.45
N GLU A 45 -20.46 -5.82 -1.72
CA GLU A 45 -19.29 -5.49 -2.54
C GLU A 45 -19.38 -6.24 -3.86
N MET A 46 -19.28 -5.53 -4.98
CA MET A 46 -19.16 -6.09 -6.32
C MET A 46 -17.80 -5.72 -6.89
N GLU A 47 -17.15 -6.66 -7.54
CA GLU A 47 -15.79 -6.53 -8.01
C GLU A 47 -15.71 -6.93 -9.48
N LYS A 48 -15.12 -6.07 -10.30
CA LYS A 48 -14.82 -6.35 -11.71
C LYS A 48 -13.33 -6.19 -11.95
N GLU A 49 -12.70 -7.22 -12.49
CA GLU A 49 -11.30 -7.22 -12.91
C GLU A 49 -11.16 -6.69 -14.34
N PHE A 50 -10.23 -5.75 -14.52
CA PHE A 50 -9.89 -5.23 -15.85
C PHE A 50 -8.52 -5.71 -16.32
N ALA A 51 -7.76 -6.34 -15.43
CA ALA A 51 -6.59 -7.15 -15.74
C ALA A 51 -6.24 -7.98 -14.49
N PRO A 52 -5.30 -8.94 -14.57
CA PRO A 52 -4.99 -9.81 -13.44
C PRO A 52 -4.70 -9.02 -12.16
N ASN A 53 -5.44 -9.32 -11.08
CA ASN A 53 -5.32 -8.71 -9.76
C ASN A 53 -5.65 -7.20 -9.67
N MET A 54 -6.12 -6.54 -10.73
CA MET A 54 -6.52 -5.13 -10.67
C MET A 54 -7.90 -4.90 -11.24
N GLY A 55 -8.65 -4.00 -10.61
CA GLY A 55 -10.03 -3.79 -10.97
C GLY A 55 -10.69 -2.64 -10.24
N ILE A 56 -12.02 -2.61 -10.31
CA ILE A 56 -12.85 -1.65 -9.59
C ILE A 56 -13.79 -2.43 -8.67
N LYS A 57 -13.87 -1.95 -7.43
CA LYS A 57 -14.85 -2.41 -6.46
C LYS A 57 -15.95 -1.37 -6.28
N LEU A 58 -17.19 -1.84 -6.28
CA LEU A 58 -18.41 -1.09 -6.10
C LEU A 58 -19.08 -1.54 -4.80
N CYS A 59 -19.28 -0.60 -3.88
CA CYS A 59 -19.83 -0.87 -2.55
C CYS A 59 -21.16 -0.15 -2.36
N GLY A 60 -22.11 -0.81 -1.71
CA GLY A 60 -23.40 -0.21 -1.40
C GLY A 60 -24.30 -1.10 -0.56
N ASP A 61 -25.48 -0.59 -0.24
CA ASP A 61 -26.51 -1.35 0.44
C ASP A 61 -27.50 -1.93 -0.57
N LEU A 62 -27.99 -3.13 -0.27
CA LEU A 62 -29.08 -3.78 -0.96
C LEU A 62 -30.26 -3.87 0.00
N ASP A 63 -31.37 -3.24 -0.39
CA ASP A 63 -32.64 -3.27 0.33
C ASP A 63 -33.77 -3.80 -0.58
N ALA A 64 -35.03 -3.52 -0.21
CA ALA A 64 -36.20 -3.94 -0.98
C ALA A 64 -36.37 -3.18 -2.31
N ASP A 65 -35.89 -1.95 -2.40
CA ASP A 65 -36.01 -1.08 -3.56
C ASP A 65 -34.84 -1.26 -4.55
N GLY A 66 -33.72 -1.80 -4.06
CA GLY A 66 -32.65 -2.31 -4.90
C GLY A 66 -31.27 -2.02 -4.33
N PHE A 67 -30.30 -1.91 -5.25
CA PHE A 67 -28.93 -1.60 -4.87
C PHE A 67 -28.70 -0.08 -4.85
N HIS A 68 -28.30 0.42 -3.69
CA HIS A 68 -27.94 1.80 -3.45
C HIS A 68 -26.42 1.93 -3.32
N ARG A 69 -25.78 2.44 -4.39
CA ARG A 69 -24.34 2.69 -4.43
C ARG A 69 -23.95 3.72 -3.36
N GLN A 70 -23.04 3.35 -2.47
CA GLN A 70 -22.44 4.28 -1.50
C GLN A 70 -21.12 4.84 -2.03
N TYR A 71 -20.19 3.97 -2.43
CA TYR A 71 -18.88 4.36 -2.92
C TYR A 71 -18.29 3.32 -3.87
N TYR A 72 -17.19 3.68 -4.52
CA TYR A 72 -16.44 2.77 -5.38
C TYR A 72 -14.96 3.12 -5.30
N PHE A 73 -14.09 2.17 -5.61
CA PHE A 73 -12.66 2.43 -5.69
C PHE A 73 -11.92 1.51 -6.67
N PRO A 74 -10.86 2.00 -7.33
CA PRO A 74 -9.90 1.12 -7.96
C PRO A 74 -9.13 0.34 -6.89
N TYR A 75 -8.81 -0.92 -7.19
CA TYR A 75 -7.99 -1.74 -6.31
C TYR A 75 -6.89 -2.44 -7.12
N TYR A 76 -5.84 -2.82 -6.40
CA TYR A 76 -4.86 -3.78 -6.86
C TYR A 76 -4.60 -4.78 -5.72
N LYS A 77 -4.74 -6.08 -5.99
CA LYS A 77 -4.47 -7.15 -5.04
C LYS A 77 -2.96 -7.42 -5.09
N GLY A 78 -2.27 -6.97 -4.04
CA GLY A 78 -0.88 -7.33 -3.80
C GLY A 78 -0.73 -8.82 -3.51
N SER A 79 0.52 -9.28 -3.46
CA SER A 79 0.86 -10.67 -3.20
C SER A 79 1.83 -10.81 -2.04
N GLY A 80 1.82 -12.00 -1.42
CA GLY A 80 2.60 -12.26 -0.22
C GLY A 80 2.02 -11.59 1.03
N VAL A 81 2.77 -11.68 2.13
CA VAL A 81 2.44 -11.03 3.40
C VAL A 81 3.41 -9.89 3.59
N THR A 82 2.90 -8.66 3.75
CA THR A 82 3.76 -7.49 3.96
C THR A 82 4.06 -7.29 5.44
N THR A 83 3.05 -7.48 6.29
CA THR A 83 3.21 -7.34 7.74
C THR A 83 2.40 -8.39 8.50
N THR A 84 2.96 -8.82 9.63
CA THR A 84 2.34 -9.70 10.61
C THR A 84 1.95 -8.96 11.89
N GLU A 85 2.13 -7.64 11.91
CA GLU A 85 1.77 -6.78 13.03
C GLU A 85 0.26 -6.68 13.19
N GLU A 86 -0.16 -6.31 14.39
CA GLU A 86 -1.57 -6.16 14.72
C GLU A 86 -2.17 -4.95 13.98
N VAL A 87 -3.35 -5.16 13.38
CA VAL A 87 -4.09 -4.13 12.66
C VAL A 87 -5.38 -3.82 13.39
N SER A 88 -5.58 -2.56 13.74
CA SER A 88 -6.90 -2.05 14.14
C SER A 88 -7.66 -1.56 12.90
N VAL A 89 -8.96 -1.84 12.85
CA VAL A 89 -9.82 -1.44 11.72
C VAL A 89 -10.86 -0.46 12.22
N GLU A 90 -10.86 0.74 11.64
CA GLU A 90 -11.76 1.82 12.01
C GLU A 90 -12.61 2.28 10.81
N ALA A 91 -13.85 2.69 11.09
CA ALA A 91 -14.68 3.32 10.07
C ALA A 91 -14.21 4.77 9.86
N ARG A 92 -14.12 5.22 8.60
CA ARG A 92 -13.75 6.62 8.32
C ARG A 92 -14.86 7.58 8.74
N VAL A 93 -14.46 8.72 9.28
CA VAL A 93 -15.39 9.80 9.63
C VAL A 93 -16.06 10.32 8.35
N GLY A 94 -17.39 10.20 8.27
CA GLY A 94 -18.18 10.72 7.16
C GLY A 94 -18.38 9.77 5.96
N GLY A 95 -18.07 8.47 6.09
CA GLY A 95 -18.41 7.49 5.05
C GLY A 95 -18.34 6.03 5.51
N ASP A 96 -18.90 5.13 4.71
CA ASP A 96 -18.97 3.68 4.97
C ASP A 96 -17.71 2.89 4.55
N SER A 97 -16.61 3.59 4.32
CA SER A 97 -15.30 2.99 4.05
C SER A 97 -14.52 2.76 5.34
N TYR A 98 -13.69 1.72 5.37
CA TYR A 98 -12.87 1.37 6.52
C TYR A 98 -11.38 1.63 6.25
N ALA A 99 -10.66 2.05 7.28
CA ALA A 99 -9.22 2.15 7.28
C ALA A 99 -8.63 1.12 8.24
N GLY A 100 -7.53 0.51 7.83
CA GLY A 100 -6.67 -0.26 8.75
C GLY A 100 -5.56 0.64 9.27
N ILE A 101 -5.23 0.50 10.55
CA ILE A 101 -4.10 1.17 11.19
C ILE A 101 -3.17 0.07 11.69
N CYS A 102 -1.90 0.15 11.32
CA CYS A 102 -0.87 -0.84 11.62
C CYS A 102 0.37 -0.13 12.13
N ASP A 103 0.85 -0.51 13.31
CA ASP A 103 2.11 0.00 13.85
C ASP A 103 3.27 -0.93 13.48
N ASP A 104 3.89 -0.69 12.33
CA ASP A 104 5.06 -1.47 11.89
C ASP A 104 6.37 -0.75 12.28
N GLY A 105 7.14 -1.38 13.17
CA GLY A 105 8.40 -0.83 13.67
C GLY A 105 9.45 -0.57 12.59
N ARG A 106 9.34 -1.22 11.41
CA ARG A 106 10.26 -1.03 10.27
C ARG A 106 10.10 0.33 9.58
N VAL A 107 8.92 0.94 9.68
CA VAL A 107 8.63 2.25 9.08
C VAL A 107 8.76 3.38 10.09
N GLY A 108 8.64 3.05 11.38
CA GLY A 108 8.77 4.01 12.47
C GLY A 108 7.62 5.00 12.63
N VAL A 109 6.59 4.89 11.78
CA VAL A 109 5.32 5.62 11.89
C VAL A 109 4.14 4.65 11.76
N SER A 110 3.00 5.02 12.34
CA SER A 110 1.74 4.27 12.16
C SER A 110 1.29 4.33 10.70
N LEU A 111 1.12 3.17 10.09
CA LEU A 111 0.63 3.01 8.74
C LEU A 111 -0.90 2.99 8.73
N ILE A 112 -1.50 3.89 7.97
CA ILE A 112 -2.94 3.95 7.75
C ILE A 112 -3.20 3.57 6.30
N PHE A 113 -4.04 2.58 6.06
CA PHE A 113 -4.30 2.08 4.71
C PHE A 113 -5.80 1.92 4.46
N TYR A 114 -6.17 1.96 3.18
CA TYR A 114 -7.54 1.71 2.76
C TYR A 114 -7.84 0.21 2.77
N LEU A 115 -8.85 -0.24 3.53
CA LEU A 115 -9.19 -1.65 3.65
C LEU A 115 -9.96 -2.15 2.42
N GLN A 116 -9.44 -3.18 1.75
CA GLN A 116 -10.02 -3.70 0.51
C GLN A 116 -11.16 -4.72 0.72
N ASN A 117 -11.14 -5.50 1.82
CA ASN A 117 -12.06 -6.64 2.04
C ASN A 117 -12.95 -6.45 3.28
N VAL A 118 -13.74 -5.37 3.29
CA VAL A 118 -14.60 -4.97 4.41
C VAL A 118 -15.67 -6.02 4.69
N VAL A 119 -16.34 -6.54 3.66
CA VAL A 119 -17.36 -7.59 3.83
C VAL A 119 -16.78 -8.82 4.54
N GLY A 120 -15.59 -9.27 4.12
CA GLY A 120 -14.91 -10.41 4.75
C GLY A 120 -14.61 -10.13 6.23
N TYR A 121 -14.09 -8.94 6.53
CA TYR A 121 -13.81 -8.52 7.91
C TYR A 121 -15.08 -8.52 8.77
N ARG A 122 -16.16 -7.90 8.28
CA ARG A 122 -17.46 -7.84 8.99
C ARG A 122 -18.05 -9.23 9.23
N LYS A 123 -17.96 -10.14 8.25
CA LYS A 123 -18.40 -11.54 8.41
C LYS A 123 -17.64 -12.23 9.55
N LYS A 124 -16.32 -12.15 9.57
CA LYS A 124 -15.49 -12.80 10.59
C LYS A 124 -15.67 -12.17 11.98
N LEU A 125 -15.96 -10.87 12.06
CA LEU A 125 -16.35 -10.19 13.28
C LEU A 125 -17.69 -10.72 13.83
N LEU A 126 -18.70 -10.87 12.98
CA LEU A 126 -20.00 -11.45 13.36
C LEU A 126 -19.87 -12.91 13.83
N MET A 127 -18.97 -13.67 13.22
CA MET A 127 -18.69 -15.07 13.59
C MET A 127 -17.76 -15.19 14.81
N ASN A 128 -17.34 -14.08 15.43
CA ASN A 128 -16.39 -14.00 16.53
C ASN A 128 -15.09 -14.82 16.31
N THR A 129 -14.68 -14.98 15.05
CA THR A 129 -13.55 -15.85 14.65
C THR A 129 -12.22 -15.09 14.63
N LEU A 130 -12.27 -13.77 14.77
CA LEU A 130 -11.08 -12.91 14.82
C LEU A 130 -10.48 -12.80 16.24
N ALA A 131 -11.23 -13.18 17.27
CA ALA A 131 -10.77 -13.08 18.66
C ALA A 131 -9.51 -13.92 18.90
N GLY A 132 -8.37 -13.25 19.16
CA GLY A 132 -7.10 -13.89 19.50
C GLY A 132 -6.28 -14.42 18.31
N ARG A 133 -6.68 -14.15 17.05
CA ARG A 133 -5.89 -14.52 15.87
C ARG A 133 -5.06 -13.34 15.37
N ARG A 134 -3.76 -13.56 15.21
CA ARG A 134 -2.89 -12.64 14.47
C ARG A 134 -3.27 -12.70 12.99
N VAL A 135 -3.93 -11.65 12.52
CA VAL A 135 -4.30 -11.48 11.11
C VAL A 135 -3.13 -10.79 10.43
N THR A 136 -2.60 -11.42 9.38
CA THR A 136 -1.55 -10.79 8.57
C THR A 136 -2.17 -9.89 7.51
N THR A 137 -1.38 -8.93 7.01
CA THR A 137 -1.86 -7.96 6.03
C THR A 137 -0.96 -7.93 4.80
N THR A 138 -1.61 -7.89 3.64
CA THR A 138 -0.96 -7.71 2.34
C THR A 138 -1.19 -6.27 1.89
N PHE A 139 -0.11 -5.49 1.79
CA PHE A 139 -0.18 -4.12 1.29
C PHE A 139 -0.07 -4.08 -0.23
N SER A 140 -0.69 -3.04 -0.79
CA SER A 140 -0.65 -2.72 -2.20
C SER A 140 -0.74 -1.22 -2.39
N GLY A 141 -0.03 -0.69 -3.37
CA GLY A 141 -0.03 0.74 -3.69
C GLY A 141 -0.64 1.01 -5.06
N LEU A 142 -1.58 1.96 -5.15
CA LEU A 142 -1.94 2.55 -6.44
C LEU A 142 -1.16 3.84 -6.62
N SER A 143 -0.32 3.92 -7.65
CA SER A 143 0.49 5.10 -7.88
C SER A 143 -0.06 5.97 -9.02
N SER A 144 -0.14 7.28 -8.74
CA SER A 144 -0.56 8.27 -9.74
C SER A 144 0.62 8.87 -10.52
N SER A 145 1.83 8.74 -10.00
CA SER A 145 3.08 9.16 -10.65
C SER A 145 4.27 8.44 -10.02
N GLY A 146 5.22 8.06 -10.87
CA GLY A 146 6.42 7.36 -10.44
C GLY A 146 7.62 7.66 -11.34
N MET A 147 8.80 7.43 -10.80
CA MET A 147 10.08 7.55 -11.49
C MET A 147 10.95 6.35 -11.14
N ILE A 148 11.65 5.83 -12.14
CA ILE A 148 12.67 4.81 -11.94
C ILE A 148 14.02 5.49 -11.76
N LEU A 149 14.71 5.13 -10.68
CA LEU A 149 16.03 5.61 -10.32
C LEU A 149 17.06 4.50 -10.49
N PHE A 150 18.29 4.89 -10.76
CA PHE A 150 19.41 3.94 -10.82
C PHE A 150 19.68 3.31 -9.44
N PRO A 151 20.23 2.07 -9.42
CA PRO A 151 20.73 1.47 -8.19
C PRO A 151 21.80 2.36 -7.55
N ILE A 152 21.90 2.30 -6.22
CA ILE A 152 23.06 2.85 -5.53
C ILE A 152 24.21 1.85 -5.69
N ILE A 153 25.32 2.30 -6.26
CA ILE A 153 26.56 1.53 -6.23
C ILE A 153 27.09 1.58 -4.80
N LYS A 154 26.75 0.57 -4.00
CA LYS A 154 27.36 0.36 -2.68
C LYS A 154 28.83 0.03 -2.91
N LYS A 155 29.72 1.03 -2.75
CA LYS A 155 31.17 0.78 -2.68
C LYS A 155 31.43 0.07 -1.36
N ILE A 156 31.38 -1.27 -1.34
CA ILE A 156 32.13 -2.21 -0.48
C ILE A 156 31.46 -3.60 -0.60
N SER A 157 32.33 -4.58 -0.86
CA SER A 157 32.24 -6.05 -0.95
C SER A 157 30.90 -6.79 -1.07
N ASN A 158 30.86 -7.71 -2.03
CA ASN A 158 29.91 -8.81 -2.18
C ASN A 158 29.98 -9.82 -1.00
N ASP A 159 29.88 -9.36 0.24
CA ASP A 159 29.87 -10.25 1.40
C ASP A 159 28.43 -10.38 1.88
N LEU A 160 27.86 -11.58 1.73
CA LEU A 160 26.61 -12.03 2.39
C LEU A 160 26.54 -11.63 3.88
N GLU A 161 27.70 -11.46 4.50
CA GLU A 161 27.89 -11.01 5.87
C GLU A 161 27.43 -9.56 6.10
N GLY A 162 27.57 -8.68 5.11
CA GLY A 162 27.13 -7.29 5.16
C GLY A 162 25.61 -7.13 5.10
N GLU A 163 24.92 -7.94 4.30
CA GLU A 163 23.44 -7.96 4.24
C GLU A 163 22.85 -8.52 5.54
N LEU A 164 23.44 -9.59 6.07
CA LEU A 164 23.07 -10.15 7.38
C LEU A 164 23.25 -9.14 8.51
N LEU A 165 24.35 -8.38 8.49
CA LEU A 165 24.61 -7.34 9.48
C LEU A 165 23.59 -6.20 9.38
N GLN A 166 23.20 -5.78 8.17
CA GLN A 166 22.16 -4.76 7.96
C GLN A 166 20.80 -5.22 8.50
N SER A 167 20.41 -6.47 8.21
CA SER A 167 19.16 -7.04 8.74
C SER A 167 19.18 -7.11 10.27
N GLN A 168 20.28 -7.53 10.88
CA GLN A 168 20.42 -7.55 12.36
C GLN A 168 20.34 -6.16 12.98
N LEU A 169 20.89 -5.13 12.30
CA LEU A 169 20.80 -3.75 12.74
C LEU A 169 19.35 -3.22 12.64
N ALA A 170 18.62 -3.57 11.58
CA ALA A 170 17.21 -3.22 11.42
C ALA A 170 16.35 -3.85 12.53
N ASP A 171 16.57 -5.12 12.85
CA ASP A 171 15.87 -5.81 13.93
C ASP A 171 16.16 -5.18 15.29
N ARG A 172 17.43 -4.87 15.58
CA ARG A 172 17.83 -4.18 16.81
C ARG A 172 17.16 -2.81 16.91
N ARG A 173 17.11 -2.04 15.82
CA ARG A 173 16.45 -0.74 15.79
C ARG A 173 14.95 -0.86 16.05
N CYS A 174 14.28 -1.86 15.47
CA CYS A 174 12.87 -2.14 15.72
C CYS A 174 12.62 -2.48 17.21
N GLN A 175 13.47 -3.30 17.82
CA GLN A 175 13.39 -3.61 19.26
C GLN A 175 13.54 -2.37 20.13
N LEU A 176 14.52 -1.52 19.85
CA LEU A 176 14.73 -0.26 20.57
C LEU A 176 13.54 0.69 20.41
N MET A 177 12.96 0.79 19.22
CA MET A 177 11.77 1.63 18.98
C MET A 177 10.57 1.13 19.79
N ASN A 178 10.36 -0.19 19.85
CA ASN A 178 9.28 -0.77 20.65
C ASN A 178 9.51 -0.55 22.15
N ALA A 179 10.75 -0.69 22.64
CA ALA A 179 11.10 -0.39 24.03
C ALA A 179 10.90 1.10 24.37
N ALA A 180 11.33 2.00 23.49
CA ALA A 180 11.15 3.44 23.65
C ALA A 180 9.66 3.83 23.66
N LYS A 181 8.82 3.22 22.81
CA LYS A 181 7.35 3.39 22.86
C LYS A 181 6.75 3.02 24.22
N ASN A 182 7.33 2.03 24.90
CA ASN A 182 6.91 1.61 26.23
C ASN A 182 7.49 2.48 27.37
N GLY A 183 8.24 3.54 27.04
CA GLY A 183 8.79 4.48 28.02
C GLY A 183 10.14 4.07 28.62
N ASP A 184 10.86 3.15 27.99
CA ASP A 184 12.20 2.74 28.44
C ASP A 184 13.23 3.87 28.23
N PRO A 185 13.79 4.46 29.31
CA PRO A 185 14.74 5.57 29.21
C PRO A 185 16.06 5.17 28.53
N GLU A 186 16.55 3.93 28.69
CA GLU A 186 17.80 3.49 28.07
C GLU A 186 17.66 3.35 26.56
N ALA A 187 16.49 2.87 26.10
CA ALA A 187 16.17 2.79 24.68
C ALA A 187 16.04 4.18 24.05
N ILE A 188 15.43 5.14 24.76
CA ILE A 188 15.32 6.53 24.31
C ILE A 188 16.70 7.19 24.20
N GLU A 189 17.57 7.01 25.19
CA GLU A 189 18.93 7.55 25.17
C GLU A 189 19.74 6.96 24.01
N SER A 190 19.68 5.64 23.83
CA SER A 190 20.38 4.94 22.75
C SER A 190 19.94 5.44 21.37
N LEU A 191 18.63 5.51 21.12
CA LEU A 191 18.07 6.05 19.87
C LEU A 191 18.47 7.51 19.64
N THR A 192 18.51 8.32 20.71
CA THR A 192 18.90 9.74 20.60
C THR A 192 20.36 9.90 20.17
N ILE A 193 21.27 9.08 20.72
CA ILE A 193 22.68 9.09 20.34
C ILE A 193 22.83 8.64 18.88
N GLU A 194 22.16 7.56 18.48
CA GLU A 194 22.18 7.06 17.10
C GLU A 194 21.64 8.11 16.11
N ASP A 195 20.56 8.82 16.45
CA ASP A 195 19.99 9.86 15.61
C ASP A 195 20.91 11.09 15.49
N MET A 196 21.61 11.49 16.55
CA MET A 196 22.61 12.56 16.48
C MET A 196 23.76 12.21 15.54
N ASP A 197 24.28 10.98 15.63
CA ASP A 197 25.35 10.49 14.77
C ASP A 197 24.90 10.39 13.31
N LEU A 198 23.70 9.86 13.06
CA LEU A 198 23.10 9.78 11.74
C LEU A 198 22.92 11.16 11.12
N TYR A 199 22.36 12.12 11.87
CA TYR A 199 22.17 13.49 11.42
C TYR A 199 23.50 14.14 11.03
N SER A 200 24.54 13.97 11.86
CA SER A 200 25.88 14.51 11.59
C SER A 200 26.49 13.91 10.32
N MET A 201 26.37 12.58 10.13
CA MET A 201 26.86 11.90 8.92
C MET A 201 26.12 12.35 7.66
N VAL A 202 24.78 12.36 7.69
CA VAL A 202 23.94 12.73 6.54
C VAL A 202 24.15 14.20 6.17
N SER A 203 24.19 15.09 7.16
CA SER A 203 24.40 16.53 6.94
C SER A 203 25.70 16.79 6.18
N ARG A 204 26.80 16.11 6.53
CA ARG A 204 28.08 16.23 5.82
C ARG A 204 28.02 15.73 4.38
N ARG A 205 27.29 14.64 4.12
CA ARG A 205 27.21 14.03 2.79
C ARG A 205 26.31 14.82 1.84
N ILE A 206 25.21 15.42 2.32
CA ILE A 206 24.29 16.22 1.50
C ILE A 206 25.00 17.41 0.81
N TYR A 207 26.05 17.98 1.41
CA TYR A 207 26.80 19.08 0.77
C TYR A 207 27.57 18.64 -0.48
N ASN A 208 27.95 17.37 -0.56
CA ASN A 208 28.88 16.86 -1.59
C ASN A 208 28.26 15.78 -2.50
N GLU A 209 27.17 15.16 -2.08
CA GLU A 209 26.50 14.04 -2.75
C GLU A 209 25.02 14.36 -3.01
N ASP A 210 24.46 13.81 -4.09
CA ASP A 210 23.01 13.88 -4.33
C ASP A 210 22.26 13.09 -3.25
N VAL A 211 21.16 13.65 -2.74
CA VAL A 211 20.31 13.04 -1.70
C VAL A 211 19.88 11.63 -2.10
N PHE A 212 19.58 11.38 -3.37
CA PHE A 212 19.18 10.05 -3.86
C PHE A 212 20.33 9.05 -4.02
N SER A 213 21.57 9.49 -3.84
CA SER A 213 22.75 8.63 -3.70
C SER A 213 23.05 8.30 -2.23
N ILE A 214 22.49 9.07 -1.29
CA ILE A 214 22.66 8.87 0.15
C ILE A 214 21.55 7.98 0.71
N VAL A 215 20.30 8.21 0.28
CA VAL A 215 19.11 7.48 0.77
C VAL A 215 18.80 6.30 -0.14
N ASP A 216 18.76 5.09 0.44
CA ASP A 216 18.49 3.84 -0.28
C ASP A 216 16.98 3.66 -0.50
N THR A 217 16.23 3.56 0.60
CA THR A 217 14.77 3.40 0.64
C THR A 217 14.14 4.41 1.60
N PHE A 218 12.87 4.75 1.38
CA PHE A 218 12.09 5.49 2.36
C PHE A 218 10.60 5.22 2.18
N PHE A 219 9.87 5.39 3.28
CA PHE A 219 8.41 5.30 3.31
C PHE A 219 7.91 6.43 4.20
N MET A 220 7.28 7.46 3.62
CA MET A 220 6.88 8.64 4.39
C MET A 220 5.47 9.13 4.01
N PRO A 221 4.70 9.68 4.97
CA PRO A 221 3.40 10.28 4.69
C PRO A 221 3.50 11.37 3.62
N TYR A 222 2.49 11.45 2.75
CA TYR A 222 2.46 12.42 1.67
C TYR A 222 1.03 12.90 1.40
N GLY A 223 0.87 14.19 1.11
CA GLY A 223 -0.43 14.75 0.74
C GLY A 223 -1.33 15.07 1.95
N MET A 224 -2.63 15.21 1.70
CA MET A 224 -3.62 15.60 2.71
C MET A 224 -4.36 14.41 3.33
N GLU A 225 -4.41 13.27 2.62
CA GLU A 225 -5.11 12.07 3.09
C GLU A 225 -4.12 11.18 3.84
N CYS A 226 -4.56 10.59 4.96
CA CYS A 226 -3.69 9.81 5.84
C CYS A 226 -3.20 8.48 5.23
N ASP A 227 -3.82 8.03 4.14
CA ASP A 227 -3.50 6.79 3.41
C ASP A 227 -2.63 7.02 2.17
N GLN A 228 -2.07 8.23 2.03
CA GLN A 228 -1.16 8.59 0.95
C GLN A 228 0.28 8.64 1.45
N TYR A 229 1.17 7.99 0.71
CA TYR A 229 2.58 7.87 1.06
C TYR A 229 3.45 8.13 -0.16
N GLN A 230 4.64 8.66 0.08
CA GLN A 230 5.71 8.63 -0.88
C GLN A 230 6.66 7.49 -0.51
N VAL A 231 6.97 6.65 -1.49
CA VAL A 231 7.80 5.47 -1.31
C VAL A 231 8.96 5.51 -2.27
N MET A 232 10.13 5.12 -1.77
CA MET A 232 11.28 4.72 -2.56
C MET A 232 11.72 3.32 -2.14
N GLY A 233 11.75 2.38 -3.09
CA GLY A 233 12.11 0.99 -2.82
C GLY A 233 12.82 0.32 -3.99
N ASN A 234 13.53 -0.77 -3.71
CA ASN A 234 14.24 -1.57 -4.70
C ASN A 234 13.25 -2.45 -5.47
N ILE A 235 13.35 -2.48 -6.79
CA ILE A 235 12.48 -3.30 -7.65
C ILE A 235 12.97 -4.74 -7.62
N VAL A 236 12.13 -5.63 -7.10
CA VAL A 236 12.42 -7.06 -6.98
C VAL A 236 11.88 -7.82 -8.19
N ARG A 237 10.68 -7.46 -8.64
CA ARG A 237 10.05 -8.03 -9.85
C ARG A 237 9.07 -7.02 -10.43
N PHE A 238 8.79 -7.15 -11.72
CA PHE A 238 7.75 -6.36 -12.35
C PHE A 238 7.05 -7.15 -13.45
N LYS A 239 5.82 -6.76 -13.77
CA LYS A 239 5.05 -7.27 -14.90
C LYS A 239 4.38 -6.10 -15.61
N LYS A 240 4.35 -6.17 -16.94
CA LYS A 240 3.58 -5.25 -17.78
C LYS A 240 2.32 -5.97 -18.23
N ILE A 241 1.17 -5.40 -17.92
CA ILE A 241 -0.14 -5.94 -18.26
C ILE A 241 -0.95 -4.88 -18.98
N GLN A 242 -2.02 -5.30 -19.64
CA GLN A 242 -2.89 -4.42 -20.40
C GLN A 242 -4.29 -4.43 -19.78
N ASN A 243 -4.88 -3.26 -19.62
CA ASN A 243 -6.28 -3.13 -19.21
C ASN A 243 -7.19 -3.57 -20.35
N SER A 244 -8.14 -4.47 -20.07
CA SER A 244 -9.02 -5.09 -21.05
C SER A 244 -10.05 -4.12 -21.67
N LEU A 245 -10.36 -3.01 -20.99
CA LEU A 245 -11.34 -2.03 -21.45
C LEU A 245 -10.71 -0.85 -22.18
N THR A 246 -9.56 -0.36 -21.71
CA THR A 246 -8.91 0.84 -22.26
C THR A 246 -7.69 0.56 -23.12
N ASP A 247 -7.25 -0.70 -23.18
CA ASP A 247 -6.01 -1.13 -23.82
C ASP A 247 -4.74 -0.45 -23.27
N GLU A 248 -4.83 0.24 -22.13
CA GLU A 248 -3.69 0.93 -21.53
C GLU A 248 -2.76 -0.06 -20.82
N TYR A 249 -1.46 0.12 -21.03
CA TYR A 249 -0.45 -0.66 -20.32
C TYR A 249 -0.24 -0.16 -18.90
N VAL A 250 -0.20 -1.11 -17.97
CA VAL A 250 0.00 -0.88 -16.54
C VAL A 250 1.15 -1.75 -16.07
N TYR A 251 2.01 -1.18 -15.24
CA TYR A 251 3.08 -1.91 -14.56
C TYR A 251 2.63 -2.33 -13.16
N GLN A 252 2.76 -3.62 -12.88
CA GLN A 252 2.71 -4.19 -11.54
C GLN A 252 4.13 -4.41 -11.07
N ILE A 253 4.60 -3.60 -10.13
CA ILE A 253 5.98 -3.55 -9.66
C ILE A 253 6.00 -4.00 -8.20
N SER A 254 6.76 -5.04 -7.88
CA SER A 254 7.00 -5.43 -6.51
C SER A 254 8.28 -4.81 -6.03
N ILE A 255 8.20 -4.14 -4.89
CA ILE A 255 9.33 -3.44 -4.31
C ILE A 255 9.65 -3.97 -2.91
N GLU A 256 10.92 -3.85 -2.57
CA GLU A 256 11.45 -3.99 -1.23
C GLU A 256 11.73 -2.59 -0.70
N CYS A 257 11.14 -2.25 0.45
CA CYS A 257 11.31 -0.96 1.10
C CYS A 257 11.33 -1.17 2.61
N ASN A 258 12.47 -0.88 3.25
CA ASN A 258 12.68 -1.09 4.68
C ASN A 258 12.31 -2.52 5.11
N ASP A 259 12.79 -3.54 4.38
CA ASP A 259 12.49 -4.96 4.62
C ASP A 259 11.00 -5.34 4.49
N MET A 260 10.16 -4.44 3.97
CA MET A 260 8.78 -4.74 3.59
C MET A 260 8.69 -5.01 2.10
N TYR A 261 7.99 -6.09 1.76
CA TYR A 261 7.68 -6.45 0.38
C TYR A 261 6.21 -6.15 0.09
N PHE A 262 5.96 -5.32 -0.90
CA PHE A 262 4.61 -5.04 -1.37
C PHE A 262 4.59 -4.65 -2.84
N ASP A 263 3.40 -4.71 -3.44
CA ASP A 263 3.23 -4.51 -4.86
C ASP A 263 2.59 -3.14 -5.16
N ILE A 264 3.07 -2.46 -6.19
CA ILE A 264 2.60 -1.18 -6.67
C ILE A 264 2.05 -1.33 -8.09
N CYS A 265 0.91 -0.72 -8.35
CA CYS A 265 0.30 -0.62 -9.67
C CYS A 265 0.40 0.82 -10.18
N ILE A 266 0.97 1.00 -11.37
CA ILE A 266 1.13 2.31 -12.01
C ILE A 266 0.89 2.23 -13.51
N ASN A 267 0.24 3.24 -14.08
CA ASN A 267 0.09 3.35 -15.53
C ASN A 267 1.46 3.57 -16.20
N ALA A 268 1.69 2.91 -17.33
CA ALA A 268 2.92 3.12 -18.09
C ALA A 268 3.09 4.57 -18.58
N LYS A 269 1.98 5.31 -18.79
CA LYS A 269 2.00 6.73 -19.16
C LYS A 269 2.47 7.64 -18.02
N ASP A 270 2.37 7.18 -16.78
CA ASP A 270 2.65 7.95 -15.56
C ASP A 270 3.98 7.57 -14.90
N LEU A 271 4.68 6.60 -15.50
CA LEU A 271 5.99 6.14 -15.06
C LEU A 271 7.08 6.78 -15.90
N MET A 272 7.97 7.53 -15.26
CA MET A 272 9.17 8.05 -15.90
C MET A 272 10.33 7.06 -15.77
N GLY A 273 10.90 6.67 -16.90
CA GLY A 273 11.96 5.67 -16.99
C GLY A 273 11.43 4.24 -17.11
N GLU A 274 12.34 3.29 -17.29
CA GLU A 274 12.00 1.88 -17.53
C GLU A 274 12.25 1.04 -16.26
N PRO A 275 11.24 0.31 -15.76
CA PRO A 275 11.39 -0.54 -14.59
C PRO A 275 12.29 -1.73 -14.94
N GLU A 276 13.23 -2.03 -14.05
CA GLU A 276 14.16 -3.14 -14.19
C GLU A 276 14.51 -3.65 -12.78
N VAL A 277 14.74 -4.95 -12.65
CA VAL A 277 15.13 -5.54 -11.36
C VAL A 277 16.47 -4.93 -10.91
N GLY A 278 16.56 -4.58 -9.64
CA GLY A 278 17.71 -3.89 -9.06
C GLY A 278 17.71 -2.37 -9.23
N ARG A 279 16.85 -1.80 -10.09
CA ARG A 279 16.58 -0.35 -10.07
C ARG A 279 15.66 0.00 -8.90
N ARG A 280 15.50 1.29 -8.63
CA ARG A 280 14.65 1.78 -7.56
C ARG A 280 13.40 2.45 -8.13
N PHE A 281 12.26 2.18 -7.53
CA PHE A 281 11.02 2.90 -7.82
C PHE A 281 10.85 4.02 -6.79
N LYS A 282 10.57 5.23 -7.25
CA LYS A 282 10.12 6.34 -6.40
C LYS A 282 8.76 6.81 -6.89
N GLY A 283 7.76 6.87 -6.02
CA GLY A 283 6.43 7.35 -6.41
C GLY A 283 5.53 7.67 -5.24
N ASN A 284 4.47 8.41 -5.55
CA ASN A 284 3.39 8.66 -4.61
C ASN A 284 2.36 7.55 -4.77
N ILE A 285 1.99 6.91 -3.67
CA ILE A 285 1.04 5.80 -3.63
C ILE A 285 -0.13 6.13 -2.74
N TRP A 286 -1.30 5.64 -3.14
CA TRP A 286 -2.41 5.40 -2.24
C TRP A 286 -2.28 3.98 -1.69
N LEU A 287 -2.06 3.89 -0.37
CA LEU A 287 -1.83 2.63 0.31
C LEU A 287 -3.15 1.93 0.58
N GLN A 288 -3.26 0.71 0.09
CA GLN A 288 -4.38 -0.18 0.30
C GLN A 288 -3.88 -1.46 0.96
N GLY A 289 -4.75 -2.09 1.76
CA GLY A 289 -4.42 -3.33 2.45
C GLY A 289 -5.57 -4.32 2.39
N ARG A 290 -5.21 -5.58 2.22
CA ARG A 290 -6.12 -6.72 2.35
C ARG A 290 -5.73 -7.52 3.59
N LEU A 291 -6.70 -7.76 4.46
CA LEU A 291 -6.52 -8.64 5.60
C LEU A 291 -6.56 -10.08 5.15
N ASN A 292 -5.60 -10.89 5.57
CA ASN A 292 -5.53 -12.32 5.27
C ASN A 292 -6.39 -13.09 6.28
N ILE A 293 -7.70 -13.05 6.07
CA ILE A 293 -8.73 -13.55 6.99
C ILE A 293 -9.43 -14.81 6.48
N ASP A 294 -9.01 -15.33 5.34
CA ASP A 294 -9.63 -16.49 4.68
C ASP A 294 -9.33 -17.78 5.45
#